data_AF-A0A1I6K819-F1
#
_entry.id   AF-A0A1I6K819-F1
#
_cell.length_a   1.000
_cell.length_b   1.000
_cell.length_c   1.000
_cell.angle_alpha   90.00
_cell.angle_beta   90.00
_cell.angle_gamma   90.00
#
_symmetry.space_group_name_H-M   'P 1'
#
loop_
_entity.id
_entity.type
_entity.pdbx_description
1 polymer ?
#
loop_
_entity_poly.entity_id
_entity_poly.type
_entity_poly.pdbx_seq_one_letter_code
_entity_poly.pdbx_strand_id
1 'polypeptide(L)' 'MARYPRPARSSALKCIACNAPVVRTVDDEFTCVECGENPIRHRVSG' A
#
# COMPACT_ATOMS: atom_id res chain seq x y z
N MET A 1 -30.36 -7.04 4.62
CA MET A 1 -29.39 -7.97 5.25
C MET A 1 -28.08 -7.23 5.49
N ALA A 2 -27.88 -6.67 6.68
CA ALA A 2 -26.65 -5.99 7.04
C ALA A 2 -25.52 -7.03 7.19
N ARG A 3 -24.46 -6.94 6.38
CA ARG A 3 -23.26 -7.77 6.59
C ARG A 3 -22.55 -7.25 7.83
N TYR A 4 -22.49 -8.06 8.88
CA TYR A 4 -21.58 -7.84 10.00
C TYR A 4 -20.17 -7.62 9.45
N PRO A 5 -19.44 -6.56 9.84
CA PRO A 5 -18.08 -6.33 9.37
C PRO A 5 -17.23 -7.56 9.73
N ARG A 6 -16.72 -8.27 8.72
CA ARG A 6 -15.74 -9.33 8.98
C ARG A 6 -14.44 -8.66 9.44
N PRO A 7 -13.68 -9.27 10.36
CA PRO A 7 -12.36 -8.76 10.70
C PRO A 7 -11.54 -8.68 9.40
N ALA A 8 -11.31 -7.46 8.94
CA ALA A 8 -10.47 -7.23 7.78
C ALA A 8 -9.05 -7.55 8.22
N ARG A 9 -8.41 -8.52 7.56
CA ARG A 9 -6.98 -8.73 7.69
C ARG A 9 -6.33 -7.38 7.36
N SER A 10 -5.49 -6.85 8.25
CA SER A 10 -4.77 -5.60 8.05
C SER A 10 -4.29 -5.55 6.60
N SER A 11 -4.89 -4.67 5.80
CA SER A 11 -4.63 -4.66 4.38
C SER A 11 -3.21 -4.17 4.18
N ALA A 12 -2.31 -5.09 3.80
CA ALA A 12 -0.97 -4.72 3.40
C ALA A 12 -1.05 -3.67 2.29
N LEU A 13 -0.19 -2.65 2.35
CA LEU A 13 -0.04 -1.69 1.26
C LEU A 13 0.32 -2.44 -0.03
N LYS A 14 -0.33 -2.05 -1.13
CA LYS A 14 -0.14 -2.65 -2.45
C LYS A 14 0.17 -1.60 -3.49
N CYS A 15 0.98 -1.99 -4.47
CA CYS A 15 1.22 -1.18 -5.65
C CYS A 15 0.01 -1.26 -6.58
N ILE A 16 -0.49 -0.12 -7.04
CA ILE A 16 -1.68 -0.08 -7.92
C ILE A 16 -1.35 -0.65 -9.31
N ALA A 17 -0.12 -0.43 -9.80
CA ALA A 17 0.29 -0.83 -11.14
C ALA A 17 0.33 -2.36 -11.31
N CYS A 18 0.89 -3.08 -10.34
CA CYS A 18 1.08 -4.53 -10.42
C CYS A 18 0.34 -5.35 -9.35
N ASN A 19 -0.38 -4.70 -8.44
CA ASN A 19 -1.11 -5.32 -7.32
C ASN A 19 -0.23 -6.15 -6.36
N ALA A 20 1.08 -5.93 -6.38
CA ALA A 20 2.05 -6.61 -5.53
C ALA A 20 2.23 -5.90 -4.17
N PRO A 21 2.77 -6.58 -3.16
CA PRO A 21 3.08 -5.99 -1.85
C PRO A 21 4.04 -4.79 -1.95
N VAL A 22 3.87 -3.86 -1.02
CA VAL A 22 4.75 -2.70 -0.83
C VAL A 22 5.43 -2.85 0.53
N VAL A 23 6.74 -2.60 0.56
CA VAL A 23 7.57 -2.66 1.75
C VAL A 23 8.12 -1.27 2.08
N ARG A 24 8.41 -1.03 3.35
CA ARG A 24 9.14 0.17 3.79
C ARG A 24 10.64 -0.12 3.74
N THR A 25 11.40 0.73 3.08
CA THR A 25 12.86 0.65 2.97
C THR A 25 13.53 1.23 4.22
N VAL A 26 14.86 1.10 4.31
CA VAL A 26 15.65 1.69 5.40
C VAL A 26 15.63 3.22 5.39
N ASP A 27 15.36 3.82 4.23
CA ASP A 27 15.27 5.27 4.01
C ASP A 27 13.86 5.82 4.29
N ASP A 28 12.98 5.03 4.92
CA ASP A 28 11.58 5.39 5.19
C ASP A 28 10.71 5.58 3.93
N GLU A 29 11.15 5.03 2.80
CA GLU A 29 10.38 5.05 1.55
C GLU A 29 9.54 3.80 1.39
N PHE A 30 8.44 3.88 0.65
CA PHE A 30 7.60 2.74 0.35
C PHE A 30 7.84 2.27 -1.07
N THR A 31 8.31 1.04 -1.24
CA THR A 31 8.70 0.51 -2.55
C THR A 31 7.98 -0.80 -2.85
N CYS A 32 7.48 -0.94 -4.09
CA CYS A 32 6.91 -2.19 -4.56
C CYS A 32 7.99 -3.27 -4.74
N VAL A 33 7.73 -4.47 -4.21
CA VAL A 33 8.69 -5.59 -4.30
C VAL A 33 8.87 -6.15 -5.71
N GLU A 34 7.90 -5.93 -6.61
CA GLU A 34 7.96 -6.46 -7.97
C GLU A 34 8.45 -5.43 -8.99
N CYS A 35 7.84 -4.24 -9.04
CA CYS A 35 8.16 -3.24 -10.06
C CYS A 35 9.08 -2.11 -9.58
N GLY A 36 9.39 -2.02 -8.27
CA GLY A 36 10.22 -0.96 -7.71
C GLY A 36 9.56 0.43 -7.66
N GLU A 37 8.29 0.56 -8.07
CA GLU A 37 7.59 1.84 -8.00
C GLU A 37 7.36 2.25 -6.54
N ASN A 38 7.41 3.57 -6.28
CA ASN A 38 7.04 4.15 -4.99
C ASN A 38 5.58 4.66 -5.06
N PRO A 39 4.60 3.88 -4.56
CA PRO A 39 3.18 4.20 -4.73
C PRO A 39 2.70 5.26 -3.74
N ILE A 40 3.48 5.62 -2.72
CA ILE A 40 3.08 6.60 -1.71
C ILE A 40 3.66 7.96 -2.09
N ARG A 41 2.88 8.73 -2.83
CA ARG A 41 3.16 10.15 -3.05
C ARG A 41 2.51 10.95 -1.92
N HIS A 42 3.32 11.62 -1.09
CA HIS A 42 2.79 12.60 -0.15
C HIS A 42 2.04 13.67 -0.95
N ARG A 43 0.71 13.70 -0.83
CA ARG A 43 -0.07 14.81 -1.37
C ARG A 43 0.29 16.06 -0.57
N VAL A 44 1.08 16.95 -1.18
CA VAL A 44 1.27 18.30 -0.67
C VAL A 44 -0.09 18.98 -0.79
N SER A 45 -0.78 19.18 0.34
CA SER A 45 -1.99 19.99 0.39
C SER A 45 -1.52 21.44 0.38
N GLY A 46 -1.56 22.06 -0.79
CA GLY A 46 -1.34 23.50 -0.98
C GLY A 46 -2.66 24.22 -1.19
#